data_AF-A0A1H0RLZ2-F1
#
_entry.id   AF-A0A1H0RLZ2-F1
#
_cell.length_a   1.000
_cell.length_b   1.000
_cell.length_c   1.000
_cell.angle_alpha   90.00
_cell.angle_beta   90.00
_cell.angle_gamma   90.00
#
_symmetry.space_group_name_H-M   'P 1'
#
loop_
_entity.id
_entity.type
_entity.pdbx_description
1 polymer ?
#
loop_
_entity_poly.entity_id
_entity_poly.type
_entity_poly.pdbx_seq_one_letter_code
_entity_poly.pdbx_strand_id
1 'polypeptide(L)'
;MYTYKKTLKLMKYKKTTSVCYTLTKEQSFAFSLYAQLFLDECCYKFNQEKLKSSINDALDMKDSKTFMKLSKDYNRLLEINT
;
A
#
# COMPACT_ATOMS: atom_id res chain seq x y z
N MET A 1 -29.13 -40.93 51.26
CA MET A 1 -27.82 -40.60 50.65
C MET A 1 -28.10 -40.08 49.25
N TYR A 2 -28.18 -38.76 49.05
CA TYR A 2 -28.60 -38.16 47.79
C TYR A 2 -27.38 -37.67 47.00
N THR A 3 -27.07 -38.31 45.86
CA THR A 3 -26.01 -37.87 44.95
C THR A 3 -26.56 -36.85 43.96
N TYR A 4 -26.26 -35.57 44.16
CA TYR A 4 -26.56 -34.51 43.19
C TYR A 4 -25.63 -34.60 41.98
N LYS A 5 -26.13 -35.08 40.84
CA LYS A 5 -25.42 -35.01 39.56
C LYS A 5 -25.56 -33.59 38.99
N LYS A 6 -24.50 -32.79 39.13
CA LYS A 6 -24.45 -31.43 38.55
C LYS A 6 -24.13 -31.55 37.05
N THR A 7 -25.15 -31.52 36.20
CA THR A 7 -24.96 -31.43 34.74
C THR A 7 -24.62 -30.00 34.34
N LEU A 8 -23.37 -29.77 33.92
CA LEU A 8 -22.93 -28.51 33.33
C LEU A 8 -23.27 -28.55 31.83
N LYS A 9 -24.22 -27.73 31.38
CA LYS A 9 -24.46 -27.51 29.95
C LYS A 9 -23.48 -26.43 29.48
N LEU A 10 -22.55 -26.79 28.60
CA LEU A 10 -21.67 -25.83 27.94
C LEU A 10 -22.50 -24.94 27.01
N MET A 11 -22.59 -23.65 27.35
CA MET A 11 -23.26 -22.65 26.54
C MET A 11 -22.34 -22.32 25.36
N LYS A 12 -22.71 -22.75 24.15
CA LYS A 12 -21.96 -22.40 22.93
C LYS A 12 -22.19 -20.92 22.62
N TYR A 13 -21.21 -20.09 22.97
CA TYR A 13 -21.21 -18.68 22.61
C TYR A 13 -21.01 -18.54 21.10
N LYS A 14 -22.03 -18.05 20.40
CA LYS A 14 -21.94 -17.76 18.97
C LYS A 14 -22.57 -16.40 18.69
N LYS A 15 -21.71 -15.38 18.55
CA LYS A 15 -21.96 -14.29 17.60
C LYS A 15 -20.65 -13.56 17.32
N THR A 16 -20.06 -13.88 16.17
CA THR A 16 -19.18 -12.96 15.45
C THR A 16 -20.05 -11.78 15.02
N THR A 17 -20.08 -10.73 15.82
CA THR A 17 -20.73 -9.46 15.48
C THR A 17 -19.89 -8.78 14.42
N SER A 18 -20.13 -9.11 13.14
CA SER A 18 -19.58 -8.33 12.04
C SER A 18 -20.26 -6.97 12.04
N VAL A 19 -19.57 -5.96 12.56
CA VAL A 19 -20.01 -4.57 12.46
C VAL A 19 -19.79 -4.15 11.02
N CYS A 20 -20.86 -4.03 10.25
CA CYS A 20 -20.82 -3.52 8.89
C CYS A 20 -20.96 -2.01 8.93
N TYR A 21 -19.88 -1.29 8.62
CA TYR A 21 -19.93 0.16 8.43
C TYR A 21 -20.29 0.45 6.98
N THR A 22 -21.49 0.99 6.75
CA THR A 22 -21.86 1.53 5.45
C THR A 22 -21.31 2.94 5.33
N LEU A 23 -20.32 3.14 4.45
CA LEU A 23 -19.82 4.48 4.14
C LEU A 23 -20.91 5.28 3.40
N THR A 24 -20.97 6.58 3.67
CA THR A 24 -21.74 7.48 2.81
C THR A 24 -21.06 7.59 1.44
N LYS A 25 -21.81 7.99 0.40
CA LYS A 25 -21.25 8.14 -0.96
C LYS A 25 -20.04 9.09 -0.98
N GLU A 26 -20.11 10.17 -0.21
CA GLU A 26 -19.03 11.15 -0.06
C GLU A 26 -17.78 10.53 0.59
N GLN A 27 -17.96 9.74 1.66
CA GLN A 27 -16.86 9.05 2.32
C GLN A 27 -16.22 8.00 1.43
N SER A 28 -17.02 7.24 0.68
CA SER A 28 -16.51 6.25 -0.28
C SER A 28 -15.74 6.92 -1.41
N PHE A 29 -16.22 8.06 -1.90
CA PHE A 29 -15.53 8.84 -2.93
C PHE A 29 -14.21 9.41 -2.41
N ALA A 30 -14.23 10.03 -1.23
CA ALA A 30 -13.03 10.57 -0.60
C ALA A 30 -11.99 9.48 -0.35
N PHE A 31 -12.42 8.31 0.15
CA PHE A 31 -11.52 7.18 0.37
C PHE A 31 -10.87 6.69 -0.94
N SER A 32 -11.65 6.56 -2.01
CA SER A 32 -11.11 6.21 -3.33
C SER A 32 -10.12 7.25 -3.84
N LEU A 33 -10.41 8.54 -3.66
CA LEU A 33 -9.51 9.63 -4.04
C LEU A 33 -8.20 9.57 -3.24
N TYR A 34 -8.28 9.36 -1.93
CA TYR A 34 -7.09 9.18 -1.10
C TYR A 34 -6.26 7.97 -1.53
N ALA A 35 -6.91 6.85 -1.85
CA ALA A 35 -6.21 5.66 -2.33
C ALA A 35 -5.49 5.92 -3.67
N GLN A 36 -6.11 6.67 -4.58
CA GLN A 36 -5.50 7.08 -5.85
C GLN A 36 -4.28 7.98 -5.63
N LEU A 37 -4.43 9.05 -4.82
CA LEU A 37 -3.33 9.97 -4.51
C LEU A 37 -2.17 9.25 -3.81
N PHE A 38 -2.48 8.36 -2.87
CA PHE A 38 -1.48 7.56 -2.18
C PHE A 38 -0.74 6.62 -3.14
N LEU A 39 -1.47 5.97 -4.05
CA LEU A 39 -0.87 5.09 -5.04
C LEU A 39 0.01 5.85 -6.02
N ASP A 40 -0.42 7.02 -6.47
CA ASP A 40 0.38 7.89 -7.34
C ASP A 40 1.67 8.33 -6.64
N GLU A 41 1.61 8.73 -5.36
CA GLU A 41 2.79 9.10 -4.57
C GLU A 41 3.75 7.91 -4.40
N CYS A 42 3.22 6.71 -4.12
CA CYS A 42 4.02 5.50 -4.01
C CYS A 42 4.69 5.13 -5.33
N CYS A 43 3.96 5.16 -6.44
CA CYS A 43 4.47 4.90 -7.77
C CYS A 43 5.58 5.89 -8.15
N TYR A 44 5.39 7.17 -7.81
CA TYR A 44 6.39 8.21 -8.04
C TYR A 44 7.69 7.93 -7.25
N LYS A 45 7.58 7.68 -5.94
CA LYS A 45 8.74 7.37 -5.09
C LYS A 45 9.48 6.12 -5.56
N PHE A 46 8.75 5.06 -5.86
CA PHE A 46 9.33 3.81 -6.36
C PHE A 46 10.09 4.02 -7.69
N ASN A 47 9.51 4.76 -8.62
CA ASN A 47 10.16 5.07 -9.89
C ASN A 47 11.41 5.93 -9.70
N GLN A 48 11.35 6.90 -8.78
CA GLN A 48 12.49 7.74 -8.43
C GLN A 48 13.65 6.91 -7.85
N GLU A 49 13.36 6.02 -6.90
CA GLU A 49 14.36 5.12 -6.29
C GLU A 49 14.93 4.13 -7.32
N LYS A 50 14.07 3.55 -8.16
CA LYS A 50 14.49 2.64 -9.22
C LYS A 50 15.45 3.31 -10.21
N LEU A 51 15.13 4.52 -10.67
CA LEU A 51 16.00 5.27 -11.57
C LEU A 51 17.33 5.63 -10.90
N LYS A 52 17.32 6.05 -9.62
CA LYS A 52 18.55 6.32 -8.86
C LYS A 52 19.41 5.06 -8.73
N SER A 53 18.82 3.91 -8.42
CA SER A 53 19.54 2.64 -8.33
C SER A 53 20.18 2.30 -9.67
N SER A 54 19.40 2.32 -10.76
CA SER A 54 19.91 2.01 -12.10
C SER A 54 20.99 2.99 -12.57
N ILE A 55 20.91 4.27 -12.15
CA ILE A 55 21.95 5.27 -12.42
C ILE A 55 23.24 4.92 -11.68
N ASN A 56 23.16 4.54 -10.41
CA ASN A 56 24.33 4.11 -9.62
C ASN A 56 24.97 2.85 -10.23
N ASP A 57 24.17 1.86 -10.62
CA ASP A 57 24.66 0.65 -11.28
C ASP A 57 25.36 0.98 -12.63
N ALA A 58 24.81 1.92 -13.40
CA ALA A 58 25.41 2.37 -14.65
C ALA A 58 26.74 3.13 -14.42
N LEU A 59 26.86 3.87 -13.32
CA LEU A 59 28.12 4.54 -12.91
C LEU A 59 29.19 3.51 -12.54
N ASP A 60 28.82 2.47 -11.79
CA ASP A 60 29.72 1.38 -11.43
C ASP A 60 30.22 0.62 -12.68
N MET A 61 29.34 0.44 -13.67
CA MET A 61 29.68 -0.19 -14.95
C MET A 61 30.38 0.75 -15.95
N LYS A 62 30.60 2.03 -15.62
CA LYS A 62 31.12 3.10 -16.51
C LYS A 62 30.37 3.22 -17.84
N ASP A 63 29.08 2.90 -17.86
CA ASP A 63 28.24 3.00 -19.07
C ASP A 63 27.62 4.40 -19.19
N SER A 64 28.36 5.28 -19.86
CA SER A 64 27.98 6.67 -20.10
C SER A 64 26.69 6.81 -20.92
N LYS A 65 26.40 5.86 -21.83
CA LYS A 65 25.16 5.93 -22.64
C LYS A 65 23.94 5.63 -21.79
N THR A 66 24.03 4.58 -20.98
CA THR A 66 22.93 4.16 -20.11
C THR A 66 22.69 5.20 -19.00
N PHE A 67 23.75 5.77 -18.44
CA PHE A 67 23.66 6.90 -17.50
C PHE A 67 22.92 8.11 -18.08
N MET A 68 23.29 8.56 -19.29
CA MET A 68 22.66 9.74 -19.92
C MET A 68 21.17 9.52 -20.20
N LYS A 69 20.78 8.32 -20.63
CA LYS A 69 19.37 7.97 -20.88
C LYS A 69 18.56 7.98 -19.58
N LEU A 70 19.06 7.30 -18.55
CA LEU A 70 18.38 7.23 -17.24
C LEU A 70 18.30 8.60 -16.56
N SER A 71 19.32 9.44 -16.70
CA SER A 71 19.32 10.81 -16.16
C SER A 71 18.27 11.68 -16.85
N LYS A 72 18.07 11.52 -18.16
CA LYS A 72 17.03 12.23 -18.90
C LYS A 72 15.63 11.80 -18.44
N ASP A 73 15.43 10.49 -18.25
CA ASP A 73 14.15 9.96 -17.77
C ASP A 73 13.87 10.40 -16.33
N TYR A 74 14.89 10.49 -15.48
CA TYR A 74 14.80 11.03 -14.13
C TYR A 74 14.43 12.51 -14.10
N ASN A 75 15.08 13.34 -14.93
CA ASN A 75 14.75 14.76 -15.04
C ASN A 75 13.32 14.99 -15.54
N ARG A 76 12.87 14.19 -16.52
CA ARG A 76 11.49 14.25 -17.00
C ARG A 76 10.48 13.91 -15.91
N LEU A 77 10.80 12.94 -15.06
CA LEU A 77 9.96 12.55 -13.92
C LEU A 77 9.87 13.68 -12.87
N LEU A 78 10.94 14.47 -12.68
CA LEU A 78 10.92 15.66 -11.82
C LEU A 78 10.12 16.82 -12.43
N GLU A 79 10.27 17.08 -13.73
CA GLU A 79 9.56 18.17 -14.44
C GLU A 79 8.05 18.01 -14.46
N ILE A 80 7.53 16.78 -14.47
CA ILE A 80 6.08 16.52 -14.45
C ILE A 80 5.44 16.86 -13.09
N ASN A 81 6.24 16.92 -12.02
CA ASN A 81 5.77 17.10 -10.64
C ASN A 81 6.07 18.51 -10.06
N THR A 82 6.61 19.44 -10.88
CA THR A 82 6.89 20.84 -10.51
C THR A 82 5.93 21.78 -11.22
#